data_AF-A0A0C9UG81-F1
#
_entry.id   AF-A0A0C9UG81-F1
#
_cell.length_a   1.000
_cell.length_b   1.000
_cell.length_c   1.000
_cell.angle_alpha   90.00
_cell.angle_beta   90.00
_cell.angle_gamma   90.00
#
_symmetry.space_group_name_H-M   'P 1'
#
loop_
_entity.id
_entity.type
_entity.pdbx_description
1 polymer ?
#
loop_
_entity_poly.entity_id
_entity_poly.type
_entity_poly.pdbx_seq_one_letter_code
_entity_poly.pdbx_strand_id
1 'polypeptide(L)'
;PYQVDTSNGIRGPQSGYNICNSTTEGPKSQCQTAFVNSPDDWCLWAPQAPLSNVSDTEGEMVAWCTKKGHGTRIIPEGAVTGMSWVRTTNYIQITGALSQQLLDLDPRDGGGEMDPHGADL
;
A
#
# COMPACT_ATOMS: atom_id res chain seq x y z
N PRO A 1 -11.47 14.93 1.65
CA PRO A 1 -11.73 13.60 1.05
C PRO A 1 -12.12 12.64 2.18
N TYR A 2 -12.88 11.57 1.91
CA TYR A 2 -13.47 10.72 2.96
C TYR A 2 -12.42 9.86 3.67
N GLN A 3 -12.44 9.85 5.00
CA GLN A 3 -11.58 9.05 5.89
C GLN A 3 -12.45 8.11 6.70
N VAL A 4 -12.08 6.83 6.76
CA VAL A 4 -12.82 5.81 7.52
C VAL A 4 -12.35 5.78 8.98
N ASP A 5 -11.07 6.01 9.21
CA ASP A 5 -10.55 6.17 10.56
C ASP A 5 -10.79 7.61 11.03
N THR A 6 -11.48 7.72 12.16
CA THR A 6 -11.85 8.99 12.80
C THR A 6 -11.12 9.19 14.12
N SER A 7 -10.23 8.25 14.47
CA SER A 7 -9.39 8.33 15.65
C SER A 7 -8.24 9.34 15.46
N ASN A 8 -7.59 9.68 16.57
CA ASN A 8 -6.42 10.53 16.59
C ASN A 8 -5.36 9.86 17.45
N GLY A 9 -4.76 8.79 16.90
CA GLY A 9 -3.77 7.94 17.55
C GLY A 9 -2.42 8.64 17.76
N ILE A 10 -1.42 7.88 18.20
CA ILE A 10 -0.07 8.41 18.50
C ILE A 10 0.56 9.02 17.24
N ARG A 11 0.33 8.40 16.08
CA ARG A 11 0.79 8.87 14.77
C ARG A 11 -0.14 9.89 14.10
N GLY A 12 -1.14 10.40 14.83
CA GLY A 12 -2.11 11.39 14.34
C GLY A 12 -3.33 10.76 13.67
N PRO A 13 -4.16 11.57 13.02
CA PRO A 13 -5.30 11.07 12.26
C PRO A 13 -4.83 10.43 10.96
N GLN A 14 -5.73 9.69 10.31
CA GLN A 14 -5.52 9.18 8.96
C GLN A 14 -4.97 10.27 8.01
N SER A 15 -3.90 9.96 7.26
CA SER A 15 -3.25 10.95 6.38
C SER A 15 -3.93 11.08 5.01
N GLY A 16 -4.43 9.97 4.46
CA GLY A 16 -5.00 9.89 3.12
C GLY A 16 -6.53 9.84 3.10
N TYR A 17 -7.09 9.02 2.23
CA TYR A 17 -8.54 8.84 2.08
C TYR A 17 -8.93 7.44 1.62
N ASN A 18 -10.19 7.04 1.82
CA ASN A 18 -10.68 5.71 1.48
C ASN A 18 -11.66 5.66 0.29
N ILE A 19 -12.22 6.80 -0.13
CA ILE A 19 -12.97 6.88 -1.39
C ILE A 19 -12.00 7.21 -2.51
N CYS A 20 -11.67 6.19 -3.29
CA CYS A 20 -10.70 6.24 -4.38
C CYS A 20 -11.42 5.96 -5.69
N ASN A 21 -11.19 6.80 -6.70
CA ASN A 21 -11.84 6.68 -8.00
C ASN A 21 -10.97 7.32 -9.10
N SER A 22 -11.50 7.44 -10.30
CA SER A 22 -10.78 8.00 -11.46
C SER A 22 -10.22 9.41 -11.25
N THR A 23 -10.74 10.19 -10.31
CA THR A 23 -10.21 11.53 -9.98
C THR A 23 -9.03 11.51 -9.02
N THR A 24 -8.80 10.39 -8.33
CA THR A 24 -7.69 10.20 -7.38
C THR A 24 -6.57 9.32 -7.93
N GLU A 25 -6.79 8.65 -9.07
CA GLU A 25 -5.79 7.76 -9.67
C GLU A 25 -4.55 8.52 -10.13
N GLY A 26 -3.38 7.93 -9.89
CA GLY A 26 -2.12 8.43 -10.41
C GLY A 26 -1.00 8.48 -9.38
N PRO A 27 0.19 9.00 -9.76
CA PRO A 27 1.40 8.92 -8.93
C PRO A 27 1.33 9.73 -7.63
N LYS A 28 0.34 10.63 -7.51
CA LYS A 28 0.10 11.44 -6.31
C LYS A 28 -1.14 10.99 -5.52
N SER A 29 -1.70 9.82 -5.86
CA SER A 29 -2.84 9.27 -5.12
C SER A 29 -2.48 9.12 -3.65
N GLN A 30 -3.44 9.49 -2.81
CA GLN A 30 -3.40 9.38 -1.35
C GLN A 30 -4.45 8.35 -0.88
N CYS A 31 -4.79 7.41 -1.76
CA CYS A 31 -5.73 6.34 -1.45
C CYS A 31 -5.13 5.36 -0.43
N GLN A 32 -5.81 5.13 0.68
CA GLN A 32 -5.42 4.14 1.70
C GLN A 32 -6.31 2.89 1.69
N THR A 33 -7.08 2.69 0.62
CA THR A 33 -7.86 1.47 0.39
C THR A 33 -7.13 0.56 -0.60
N ALA A 34 -6.76 -0.65 -0.16
CA ALA A 34 -6.16 -1.68 -0.99
C ALA A 34 -7.20 -2.70 -1.47
N PHE A 35 -6.92 -3.35 -2.60
CA PHE A 35 -7.78 -4.36 -3.23
C PHE A 35 -6.98 -5.63 -3.48
N VAL A 36 -7.61 -6.79 -3.34
CA VAL A 36 -7.01 -8.10 -3.61
C VAL A 36 -8.06 -8.97 -4.29
N ASN A 37 -8.12 -8.90 -5.63
CA ASN A 37 -9.17 -9.55 -6.41
C ASN A 37 -8.67 -10.83 -7.10
N SER A 38 -7.50 -10.76 -7.73
CA SER A 38 -6.92 -11.85 -8.53
C SER A 38 -5.38 -11.72 -8.62
N PRO A 39 -4.67 -12.74 -9.14
CA PRO A 39 -3.20 -12.70 -9.27
C PRO A 39 -2.67 -11.53 -10.11
N ASP A 40 -3.50 -10.97 -10.99
CA ASP A 40 -3.19 -9.82 -11.83
C ASP A 40 -3.85 -8.52 -11.36
N ASP A 41 -4.70 -8.54 -10.33
CA ASP A 41 -5.42 -7.39 -9.78
C ASP A 41 -5.35 -7.36 -8.25
N TRP A 42 -4.28 -6.75 -7.74
CA TRP A 42 -4.02 -6.62 -6.32
C TRP A 42 -3.23 -5.35 -6.02
N CYS A 43 -3.20 -4.98 -4.74
CA CYS A 43 -2.45 -3.83 -4.25
C CYS A 43 -1.56 -4.21 -3.07
N LEU A 44 -0.50 -3.44 -2.87
CA LEU A 44 0.26 -3.38 -1.62
C LEU A 44 0.20 -1.96 -1.07
N TRP A 45 0.43 -1.81 0.23
CA TRP A 45 0.70 -0.51 0.83
C TRP A 45 2.19 -0.19 0.70
N ALA A 46 2.49 1.05 0.31
CA ALA A 46 3.86 1.57 0.25
C ALA A 46 3.87 3.07 0.61
N PRO A 47 5.06 3.63 0.88
CA PRO A 47 5.20 5.03 1.27
C PRO A 47 4.64 6.02 0.26
N GLN A 48 4.32 7.22 0.76
CA GLN A 48 3.91 8.33 -0.08
C GLN A 48 5.09 9.11 -0.67
N ALA A 49 6.25 9.00 -0.04
CA ALA A 49 7.46 9.76 -0.31
C ALA A 49 8.65 8.82 -0.58
N PRO A 50 9.53 9.14 -1.55
CA PRO A 50 10.65 8.27 -1.92
C PRO A 50 11.63 7.99 -0.78
N LEU A 51 12.24 6.80 -0.83
CA LEU A 51 13.29 6.35 0.09
C LEU A 51 12.85 6.31 1.56
N SER A 52 11.58 5.99 1.81
CA SER A 52 11.05 5.86 3.17
C SER A 52 11.16 4.42 3.68
N ASN A 53 11.35 4.25 5.00
CA ASN A 53 11.26 2.94 5.63
C ASN A 53 9.80 2.62 5.98
N VAL A 54 9.44 1.33 5.99
CA VAL A 54 8.10 0.92 6.42
C VAL A 54 7.83 1.39 7.83
N SER A 55 8.71 1.07 8.78
CA SER A 55 8.56 1.40 10.21
C SER A 55 8.27 2.87 10.53
N ASP A 56 8.77 3.79 9.70
CA ASP A 56 8.57 5.24 9.88
C ASP A 56 7.24 5.72 9.29
N THR A 57 6.63 4.97 8.36
CA THR A 57 5.54 5.43 7.49
C THR A 57 4.27 4.59 7.52
N GLU A 58 4.15 3.59 8.40
CA GLU A 58 3.01 2.64 8.43
C GLU A 58 1.65 3.36 8.51
N GLY A 59 1.53 4.41 9.33
CA GLY A 59 0.26 5.14 9.50
C GLY A 59 -0.15 5.95 8.27
N GLU A 60 0.77 6.21 7.36
CA GLU A 60 0.56 7.06 6.19
C GLU A 60 0.70 6.34 4.86
N MET A 61 0.97 5.04 4.83
CA MET A 61 1.11 4.34 3.55
C MET A 61 -0.16 4.40 2.69
N VAL A 62 0.04 4.36 1.39
CA VAL A 62 -1.00 4.41 0.36
C VAL A 62 -0.97 3.17 -0.51
N ALA A 63 -2.11 2.86 -1.11
CA ALA A 63 -2.25 1.71 -1.98
C ALA A 63 -1.57 1.95 -3.32
N TRP A 64 -0.75 0.98 -3.71
CA TRP A 64 -0.17 0.82 -5.05
C TRP A 64 -0.74 -0.46 -5.65
N CYS A 65 -1.44 -0.36 -6.78
CA CYS A 65 -2.13 -1.49 -7.41
C CYS A 65 -1.50 -1.89 -8.75
N THR A 66 -1.61 -3.18 -9.09
CA THR A 66 -1.16 -3.70 -10.38
C THR A 66 -2.02 -3.22 -11.56
N LYS A 67 -3.29 -2.85 -11.29
CA LYS A 67 -4.23 -2.35 -12.30
C LYS A 67 -4.74 -0.95 -11.99
N LYS A 68 -5.05 -0.23 -13.08
CA LYS A 68 -5.86 0.98 -13.08
C LYS A 68 -7.32 0.66 -12.78
N GLY A 69 -8.08 1.68 -12.40
CA GLY A 69 -9.50 1.61 -12.08
C GLY A 69 -9.81 1.71 -10.59
N HIS A 70 -8.80 1.63 -9.72
CA HIS A 70 -8.97 1.65 -8.26
C HIS A 70 -8.77 3.04 -7.64
N GLY A 71 -8.35 4.04 -8.41
CA GLY A 71 -8.10 5.38 -7.89
C GLY A 71 -6.83 5.51 -7.04
N THR A 72 -5.93 4.53 -7.16
CA THR A 72 -4.71 4.35 -6.38
C THR A 72 -3.47 4.80 -7.16
N ARG A 73 -2.29 4.59 -6.57
CA ARG A 73 -1.04 4.61 -7.34
C ARG A 73 -0.93 3.31 -8.15
N ILE A 74 -0.23 3.36 -9.27
CA ILE A 74 0.01 2.18 -10.11
C ILE A 74 1.41 1.66 -9.86
N ILE A 75 1.53 0.37 -9.56
CA ILE A 75 2.82 -0.32 -9.43
C ILE A 75 3.57 -0.17 -10.76
N PRO A 76 4.76 0.45 -10.77
CA PRO A 76 5.52 0.64 -12.00
C PRO A 76 5.99 -0.69 -12.60
N GLU A 77 6.18 -0.71 -13.91
CA GLU A 77 6.81 -1.84 -14.58
C GLU A 77 8.21 -2.10 -14.00
N GLY A 78 8.55 -3.38 -13.78
CA GLY A 78 9.81 -3.79 -13.15
C GLY A 78 9.84 -3.68 -11.62
N ALA A 79 8.82 -3.10 -10.98
CA ALA A 79 8.73 -3.06 -9.52
C ALA A 79 8.51 -4.46 -8.91
N VAL A 80 7.79 -5.34 -9.59
CA VAL A 80 7.60 -6.74 -9.19
C VAL A 80 8.41 -7.62 -10.13
N THR A 81 9.42 -8.31 -9.61
CA THR A 81 10.31 -9.17 -10.42
C THR A 81 9.96 -10.66 -10.33
N GLY A 82 9.19 -11.04 -9.31
CA GLY A 82 8.62 -12.37 -9.16
C GLY A 82 7.47 -12.35 -8.16
N MET A 83 6.46 -13.18 -8.37
CA MET A 83 5.28 -13.26 -7.49
C MET A 83 4.66 -14.66 -7.54
N SER A 84 4.30 -15.17 -6.37
CA SER A 84 3.53 -16.38 -6.13
C SER A 84 2.22 -16.02 -5.46
N TRP A 85 1.14 -16.58 -5.97
CA TRP A 85 -0.21 -16.40 -5.44
C TRP A 85 -0.75 -17.70 -4.88
N VAL A 86 -1.15 -17.68 -3.62
CA VAL A 86 -1.84 -18.79 -2.96
C VAL A 86 -3.20 -18.31 -2.49
N ARG A 87 -4.26 -19.02 -2.86
CA ARG A 87 -5.62 -18.80 -2.36
C ARG A 87 -6.14 -20.07 -1.73
N THR A 88 -6.57 -19.95 -0.48
CA THR A 88 -7.25 -21.01 0.27
C THR A 88 -8.66 -20.55 0.64
N THR A 89 -9.38 -21.36 1.41
CA THR A 89 -10.66 -20.96 1.99
C THR A 89 -10.52 -19.88 3.06
N ASN A 90 -9.33 -19.73 3.66
CA ASN A 90 -9.10 -18.90 4.85
C ASN A 90 -8.25 -17.66 4.56
N TYR A 91 -7.40 -17.72 3.53
CA TYR A 91 -6.49 -16.62 3.24
C TYR A 91 -6.13 -16.54 1.76
N ILE A 92 -5.71 -15.34 1.37
CA ILE A 92 -4.93 -15.08 0.16
C ILE A 92 -3.54 -14.67 0.62
N GLN A 93 -2.52 -15.26 0.01
CA GLN A 93 -1.12 -14.91 0.25
C GLN A 93 -0.48 -14.54 -1.09
N ILE A 94 0.15 -13.37 -1.11
CA ILE A 94 0.98 -12.90 -2.20
C ILE A 94 2.40 -12.86 -1.65
N THR A 95 3.32 -13.59 -2.29
CA THR A 95 4.74 -13.57 -1.92
C THR A 95 5.54 -13.24 -3.16
N GLY A 96 6.40 -12.24 -3.09
CA GLY A 96 7.13 -11.77 -4.27
C GLY A 96 8.46 -11.12 -3.95
N ALA A 97 9.19 -10.82 -5.01
CA ALA A 97 10.40 -10.02 -4.99
C ALA A 97 10.11 -8.64 -5.59
N LEU A 98 10.50 -7.60 -4.88
CA LEU A 98 10.20 -6.21 -5.22
C LEU A 98 11.48 -5.41 -5.45
N SER A 99 11.46 -4.52 -6.45
CA SER A 99 12.38 -3.42 -6.54
C SER A 99 11.84 -2.25 -5.69
N GLN A 100 12.23 -2.24 -4.41
CA GLN A 100 11.74 -1.32 -3.38
C GLN A 100 11.73 0.15 -3.81
N GLN A 101 12.79 0.62 -4.49
CA GLN A 101 12.92 2.01 -4.93
C GLN A 101 11.80 2.46 -5.88
N LEU A 102 11.24 1.54 -6.67
CA LEU A 102 10.14 1.84 -7.59
C LEU A 102 8.79 2.00 -6.88
N LEU A 103 8.73 1.69 -5.58
CA LEU A 103 7.57 1.82 -4.70
C LEU A 103 7.85 2.81 -3.57
N ASP A 104 8.77 3.76 -3.79
CA ASP A 104 9.15 4.78 -2.82
C ASP A 104 9.76 4.23 -1.50
N LEU A 105 10.12 2.95 -1.43
CA LEU A 105 10.77 2.32 -0.27
C LEU A 105 12.29 2.54 -0.31
N ASP A 106 12.92 2.74 0.86
CA ASP A 106 14.39 2.64 0.96
C ASP A 106 14.79 1.20 0.53
N PRO A 107 15.72 1.03 -0.43
CA PRO A 107 16.19 -0.29 -0.87
C PRO A 107 16.87 -1.15 0.21
N ARG A 108 17.21 -0.56 1.36
CA ARG A 108 17.79 -1.25 2.52
C ARG A 108 16.73 -1.53 3.59
N ASP A 109 15.49 -1.08 3.38
CA ASP A 109 14.40 -1.33 4.30
C ASP A 109 14.13 -2.85 4.39
N GLY A 110 13.97 -3.33 5.63
CA GLY A 110 13.72 -4.73 5.93
C GLY A 110 12.24 -5.12 5.82
N GLY A 111 11.37 -4.14 5.60
CA GLY A 111 9.92 -4.32 5.64
C GLY A 111 9.34 -4.04 7.03
N GLY A 112 8.07 -4.38 7.19
CA GLY A 112 7.33 -4.25 8.44
C GLY A 112 5.96 -4.91 8.34
N GLU A 113 5.19 -4.84 9.41
CA GLU A 113 3.82 -5.36 9.47
C GLU A 113 2.83 -4.19 9.43
N MET A 114 1.89 -4.25 8.50
CA MET A 114 0.81 -3.26 8.43
C MET A 114 -0.38 -3.79 9.24
N ASP A 115 -0.32 -3.63 10.55
CA ASP A 115 -1.38 -4.09 11.44
C ASP A 115 -2.07 -2.91 12.15
N PRO A 116 -3.32 -3.09 12.61
CA PRO A 116 -4.10 -2.02 13.20
C PRO A 116 -3.66 -1.61 14.63
N HIS A 117 -2.63 -2.24 15.22
CA HIS A 117 -2.25 -2.04 16.62
C HIS A 117 -0.73 -1.99 16.91
N GLY A 118 0.15 -2.43 16.01
CA GLY A 118 1.55 -2.76 16.33
C GLY A 118 2.48 -1.56 16.38
N ALA A 119 2.04 -0.42 15.85
CA ALA A 119 2.84 0.79 15.71
C ALA A 119 2.54 1.89 16.74
N ASP A 120 1.53 1.67 17.57
CA ASP A 120 0.95 2.66 18.49
C ASP A 120 1.01 2.23 19.98
N LEU A 121 1.99 1.40 20.37
CA LEU A 121 2.28 1.05 21.77
C LEU A 121 3.71 1.41 22.20
#